data_AF-A0A4P2VJT0-F1
#
_entry.id   AF-A0A4P2VJT0-F1
#
_cell.length_a   1.000
_cell.length_b   1.000
_cell.length_c   1.000
_cell.angle_alpha   90.00
_cell.angle_beta   90.00
_cell.angle_gamma   90.00
#
_symmetry.space_group_name_H-M   'P 1'
#
loop_
_entity.id
_entity.type
_entity.pdbx_description
1 polymer ?
#
loop_
_entity_poly.entity_id
_entity_poly.type
_entity_poly.pdbx_seq_one_letter_code
_entity_poly.pdbx_strand_id
1 'polypeptide(L)'
;MVLFVFPLLSYRLTALAIDYIAALTIAIAGGFAVSLMRVQAPTAILATIISLSEVAAGYRALTAAATGLRFLDVITAASIFYLVTPTDEVGDVLFWLGVPEEALIWTVVSLRFVPTMARDLSMVIDAQSSRGMGAGGLIDWIRGLPSLVTPAIVISLIRGREVAEAMEIRGYRPGRQPSGQRWQCIIAIFLAVLLTTTIILAPSI
;
A
#
# COMPACT_ATOMS: atom_id res chain seq x y z
N MET A 1 2.18 6.39 8.88
CA MET A 1 2.18 5.75 10.22
C MET A 1 1.41 6.58 11.26
N VAL A 2 1.71 7.87 11.49
CA VAL A 2 0.97 8.68 12.49
C VAL A 2 -0.51 8.89 12.17
N LEU A 3 -0.85 9.11 10.89
CA LEU A 3 -2.24 9.17 10.39
C LEU A 3 -3.03 7.87 10.66
N PHE A 4 -2.34 6.76 10.92
CA PHE A 4 -2.97 5.46 11.22
C PHE A 4 -3.14 5.21 12.71
N VAL A 5 -2.24 5.74 13.54
CA VAL A 5 -2.25 5.56 15.01
C VAL A 5 -3.27 6.49 15.67
N PHE A 6 -3.46 7.69 15.11
CA PHE A 6 -4.34 8.70 15.70
C PHE A 6 -5.84 8.29 15.75
N PRO A 7 -6.43 7.70 14.69
CA PRO A 7 -7.80 7.20 14.75
C PRO A 7 -7.98 6.02 15.72
N LEU A 8 -6.91 5.27 15.99
CA LEU A 8 -6.92 4.11 16.90
C LEU A 8 -6.85 4.51 18.38
N LEU A 9 -6.16 5.62 18.70
CA LEU A 9 -5.96 6.07 20.09
C LEU A 9 -7.05 7.04 20.59
N SER A 10 -7.74 7.73 19.69
CA SER A 10 -8.68 8.81 20.03
C SER A 10 -10.14 8.34 20.00
N TYR A 11 -10.90 8.68 21.06
CA TYR A 11 -12.34 8.39 21.19
C TYR A 11 -13.23 9.63 21.03
N ARG A 12 -12.63 10.81 20.81
CA ARG A 12 -13.36 12.08 20.74
C ARG A 12 -13.73 12.40 19.29
N LEU A 13 -15.01 12.67 19.03
CA LEU A 13 -15.53 12.99 17.70
C LEU A 13 -14.90 14.24 17.07
N THR A 14 -14.59 15.26 17.89
CA THR A 14 -13.94 16.48 17.42
C THR A 14 -12.49 16.25 16.97
N ALA A 15 -11.79 15.33 17.64
CA ALA A 15 -10.41 15.00 17.29
C ALA A 15 -10.33 14.27 15.94
N LEU A 16 -11.23 13.31 15.69
CA LEU A 16 -11.32 12.63 14.40
C LEU A 16 -11.72 13.58 13.27
N ALA A 17 -12.67 14.48 13.50
CA ALA A 17 -13.10 15.41 12.45
C ALA A 17 -11.96 16.32 11.97
N ILE A 18 -11.06 16.73 12.89
CA ILE A 18 -9.87 17.51 12.55
C ILE A 18 -8.87 16.66 11.75
N ASP A 19 -8.66 15.40 12.13
CA ASP A 19 -7.76 14.47 11.43
C ASP A 19 -8.24 14.20 10.00
N TYR A 20 -9.54 13.94 9.82
CA TYR A 20 -10.16 13.73 8.51
C TYR A 20 -9.95 14.92 7.58
N ILE A 21 -10.18 16.14 8.08
CA ILE A 21 -10.01 17.37 7.30
C ILE A 21 -8.53 17.58 6.96
N ALA A 22 -7.63 17.36 7.92
CA ALA A 22 -6.20 17.43 7.68
C ALA A 22 -5.75 16.42 6.60
N ALA A 23 -6.22 15.17 6.68
CA ALA A 23 -5.95 14.13 5.70
C ALA A 23 -6.43 14.53 4.29
N LEU A 24 -7.63 15.11 4.20
CA LEU A 24 -8.18 15.57 2.93
C LEU A 24 -7.38 16.74 2.34
N THR A 25 -6.94 17.71 3.17
CA THR A 25 -6.11 18.82 2.69
C THR A 25 -4.75 18.36 2.17
N ILE A 26 -4.12 17.38 2.85
CA ILE A 26 -2.86 16.78 2.39
C ILE A 26 -3.06 16.06 1.05
N ALA A 27 -4.18 15.34 0.89
CA ALA A 27 -4.48 14.64 -0.36
C ALA A 27 -4.74 15.59 -1.55
N ILE A 28 -5.38 16.73 -1.29
CA ILE A 28 -5.58 17.78 -2.30
C ILE A 28 -4.24 18.42 -2.67
N ALA A 29 -3.41 18.75 -1.68
CA ALA A 29 -2.07 19.32 -1.91
C ALA A 29 -1.14 18.36 -2.66
N GLY A 30 -1.29 17.05 -2.45
CA GLY A 30 -0.51 16.00 -3.15
C GLY A 30 -0.97 15.71 -4.59
N GLY A 31 -2.03 16.34 -5.09
CA GLY A 31 -2.54 16.10 -6.46
C GLY A 31 -3.27 14.76 -6.65
N PHE A 32 -3.50 14.01 -5.57
CA PHE A 32 -4.15 12.70 -5.58
C PHE A 32 -5.65 12.74 -5.25
N ALA A 33 -6.25 13.93 -5.20
CA ALA A 33 -7.64 14.15 -4.78
C ALA A 33 -8.65 13.29 -5.54
N VAL A 34 -8.50 13.17 -6.86
CA VAL A 34 -9.44 12.40 -7.71
C VAL A 34 -9.38 10.90 -7.40
N SER A 35 -8.18 10.36 -7.20
CA SER A 35 -7.98 8.96 -6.83
C SER A 35 -8.53 8.67 -5.43
N LEU A 36 -8.36 9.61 -4.50
CA LEU A 36 -8.92 9.50 -3.16
C LEU A 36 -10.45 9.57 -3.18
N MET A 37 -11.04 10.49 -3.95
CA MET A 37 -12.49 10.64 -4.05
C MET A 37 -13.19 9.37 -4.58
N ARG A 38 -12.53 8.65 -5.49
CA ARG A 38 -13.01 7.33 -5.97
C ARG A 38 -13.04 6.27 -4.88
N VAL A 39 -12.10 6.31 -3.94
CA VAL A 39 -12.06 5.40 -2.79
C VAL A 39 -13.01 5.87 -1.68
N GLN A 40 -13.12 7.18 -1.46
CA GLN A 40 -13.94 7.73 -0.38
C GLN A 40 -15.45 7.62 -0.64
N ALA A 41 -15.90 7.66 -1.89
CA ALA A 41 -17.32 7.53 -2.22
C ALA A 41 -17.94 6.21 -1.70
N PRO A 42 -17.39 5.01 -2.00
CA PRO A 42 -17.92 3.77 -1.44
C PRO A 42 -17.70 3.65 0.08
N THR A 43 -16.62 4.21 0.63
CA THR A 43 -16.33 4.09 2.07
C THR A 43 -17.22 4.98 2.92
N ALA A 44 -17.65 6.13 2.40
CA ALA A 44 -18.62 7.00 3.06
C ALA A 44 -20.00 6.33 3.16
N ILE A 45 -20.41 5.58 2.14
CA ILE A 45 -21.64 4.77 2.18
C ILE A 45 -21.53 3.69 3.27
N LEU A 46 -20.39 3.01 3.37
CA LEU A 46 -20.17 2.02 4.43
C LEU A 46 -20.14 2.66 5.82
N ALA A 47 -19.50 3.83 5.96
CA ALA A 47 -19.43 4.57 7.21
C ALA A 47 -20.81 5.04 7.71
N THR A 48 -21.68 5.48 6.80
CA THR A 48 -23.06 5.85 7.16
C THR A 48 -23.87 4.62 7.56
N ILE A 49 -23.68 3.46 6.91
CA ILE A 49 -24.29 2.19 7.32
C ILE A 49 -23.83 1.79 8.73
N ILE A 50 -22.52 1.88 9.02
CA ILE A 50 -21.96 1.57 10.34
C ILE A 50 -22.51 2.52 11.41
N SER A 51 -22.57 3.83 11.11
CA SER A 51 -23.12 4.80 12.05
C SER A 51 -24.62 4.58 12.28
N LEU A 52 -25.38 4.19 11.26
CA LEU A 52 -26.81 3.95 11.38
C LEU A 52 -27.11 2.66 12.15
N SER A 53 -26.31 1.62 11.96
CA SER A 53 -26.46 0.35 12.70
C SER A 53 -26.18 0.52 14.19
N GLU A 54 -25.21 1.35 14.58
CA GLU A 54 -24.93 1.65 15.98
C GLU A 54 -26.01 2.50 16.65
N VAL A 55 -26.63 3.43 15.92
CA VAL A 55 -27.80 4.17 16.43
C VAL A 55 -28.99 3.22 16.62
N ALA A 56 -29.23 2.30 15.69
CA ALA A 56 -30.28 1.30 15.80
C ALA A 56 -30.03 0.30 16.94
N ALA A 57 -28.76 0.03 17.29
CA ALA A 57 -28.36 -0.80 18.42
C ALA A 57 -28.45 -0.11 19.79
N GLY A 58 -28.88 1.17 19.85
CA GLY A 58 -29.12 1.89 21.10
C GLY A 58 -27.89 2.59 21.69
N TYR A 59 -26.78 2.69 20.95
CA TYR A 59 -25.64 3.49 21.38
C TYR A 59 -25.92 5.00 21.29
N ARG A 60 -25.17 5.80 22.05
CA ARG A 60 -25.28 7.26 21.99
C ARG A 60 -24.92 7.74 20.58
N ALA A 61 -25.71 8.67 20.02
CA ALA A 61 -25.47 9.20 18.67
C ALA A 61 -24.04 9.72 18.45
N LEU A 62 -23.42 10.27 19.52
CA LEU A 62 -22.03 10.74 19.51
C LEU A 62 -21.01 9.60 19.32
N THR A 63 -21.23 8.42 19.91
CA THR A 63 -20.32 7.28 19.74
C THR A 63 -20.53 6.62 18.38
N ALA A 64 -21.79 6.52 17.93
CA ALA A 64 -22.12 5.99 16.61
C ALA A 64 -21.48 6.80 15.47
N ALA A 65 -21.58 8.13 15.56
CA ALA A 65 -20.92 9.02 14.61
C ALA A 65 -19.38 8.94 14.70
N ALA A 66 -18.81 8.74 15.90
CA ALA A 66 -17.37 8.59 16.06
C ALA A 66 -16.84 7.31 15.42
N THR A 67 -17.56 6.18 15.50
CA THR A 67 -17.14 4.93 14.87
C THR A 67 -17.20 5.00 13.34
N GLY A 68 -18.26 5.59 12.79
CA GLY A 68 -18.37 5.81 11.33
C GLY A 68 -17.27 6.72 10.80
N LEU A 69 -16.98 7.81 11.51
CA LEU A 69 -15.90 8.73 11.15
C LEU A 69 -14.52 8.06 11.29
N ARG A 70 -14.31 7.22 12.31
CA ARG A 70 -13.07 6.46 12.51
C ARG A 70 -12.76 5.55 11.34
N PHE A 71 -13.79 4.88 10.84
CA PHE A 71 -13.66 4.02 9.68
C PHE A 71 -13.21 4.81 8.43
N LEU A 72 -13.79 6.00 8.22
CA LEU A 72 -13.36 6.90 7.15
C LEU A 72 -11.92 7.36 7.29
N ASP A 73 -11.51 7.76 8.50
CA ASP A 73 -10.14 8.20 8.77
C ASP A 73 -9.11 7.11 8.47
N VAL A 74 -9.32 5.89 8.97
CA VAL A 74 -8.39 4.79 8.77
C VAL A 74 -8.24 4.46 7.28
N ILE A 75 -9.33 4.47 6.51
CA ILE A 75 -9.27 4.16 5.08
C ILE A 75 -8.62 5.30 4.29
N THR A 76 -8.88 6.55 4.68
CA THR A 76 -8.25 7.72 4.08
C THR A 76 -6.75 7.71 4.33
N ALA A 77 -6.33 7.42 5.56
CA ALA A 77 -4.93 7.24 5.95
C ALA A 77 -4.26 6.12 5.16
N ALA A 78 -4.91 4.95 5.03
CA ALA A 78 -4.41 3.81 4.27
C ALA A 78 -4.22 4.17 2.79
N SER A 79 -5.20 4.87 2.21
CA SER A 79 -5.18 5.28 0.81
C SER A 79 -4.07 6.27 0.54
N ILE A 80 -3.94 7.32 1.36
CA ILE A 80 -2.85 8.30 1.23
C ILE A 80 -1.50 7.60 1.35
N PHE A 81 -1.34 6.68 2.30
CA PHE A 81 -0.11 5.91 2.45
C PHE A 81 0.22 5.08 1.20
N TYR A 82 -0.77 4.37 0.64
CA TYR A 82 -0.59 3.59 -0.57
C TYR A 82 -0.25 4.47 -1.79
N LEU A 83 -0.90 5.62 -1.94
CA LEU A 83 -0.69 6.53 -3.07
C LEU A 83 0.64 7.27 -3.01
N VAL A 84 1.12 7.58 -1.80
CA VAL A 84 2.35 8.37 -1.57
C VAL A 84 3.59 7.49 -1.46
N THR A 85 3.46 6.16 -1.35
CA THR A 85 4.62 5.25 -1.24
C THR A 85 4.87 4.57 -2.59
N PRO A 86 5.85 5.05 -3.41
CA PRO A 86 6.29 4.30 -4.58
C PRO A 86 6.81 2.92 -4.18
N THR A 87 6.60 1.92 -5.03
CA THR A 87 7.17 0.57 -4.85
C THR A 87 8.71 0.57 -4.77
N ASP A 88 9.36 1.62 -5.27
CA ASP A 88 10.80 1.81 -5.23
C ASP A 88 11.33 2.18 -3.82
N GLU A 89 10.49 2.77 -2.96
CA GLU A 89 10.86 3.18 -1.59
C GLU A 89 10.61 2.07 -0.55
N VAL A 90 9.94 0.98 -0.95
CA VAL A 90 9.63 -0.16 -0.06
C VAL A 90 10.91 -0.79 0.51
N GLY A 91 12.00 -0.78 -0.26
CA GLY A 91 13.30 -1.24 0.22
C GLY A 91 13.79 -0.43 1.42
N ASP A 92 13.69 0.89 1.37
CA ASP A 92 14.15 1.76 2.44
C ASP A 92 13.34 1.56 3.73
N VAL A 93 12.05 1.30 3.59
CA VAL A 93 11.16 0.96 4.73
C VAL A 93 11.57 -0.38 5.36
N LEU A 94 11.85 -1.40 4.55
CA LEU A 94 12.30 -2.71 5.04
C LEU A 94 13.65 -2.64 5.75
N PHE A 95 14.56 -1.81 5.24
CA PHE A 95 15.84 -1.55 5.89
C PHE A 95 15.64 -0.97 7.29
N TRP A 96 14.71 -0.02 7.44
CA TRP A 96 14.35 0.56 8.73
C TRP A 96 13.72 -0.45 9.70
N LEU A 97 13.00 -1.44 9.19
CA LEU A 97 12.44 -2.53 9.98
C LEU A 97 13.48 -3.56 10.44
N GLY A 98 14.76 -3.36 10.09
CA GLY A 98 15.85 -4.25 10.49
C GLY A 98 15.91 -5.55 9.68
N VAL A 99 15.33 -5.56 8.47
CA VAL A 99 15.41 -6.72 7.57
C VAL A 99 16.85 -6.90 7.08
N PRO A 100 17.39 -8.14 7.03
CA PRO A 100 18.73 -8.41 6.52
C PRO A 100 18.96 -7.89 5.10
N GLU A 101 20.20 -7.50 4.81
CA GLU A 101 20.59 -6.88 3.54
C GLU A 101 20.28 -7.80 2.34
N GLU A 102 20.50 -9.11 2.46
CA GLU A 102 20.19 -10.03 1.36
C GLU A 102 18.69 -10.02 1.04
N ALA A 103 17.84 -10.06 2.07
CA ALA A 103 16.39 -10.06 1.91
C ALA A 103 15.88 -8.73 1.32
N LEU A 104 16.51 -7.61 1.68
CA LEU A 104 16.21 -6.30 1.11
C LEU A 104 16.45 -6.29 -0.41
N ILE A 105 17.62 -6.77 -0.84
CA ILE A 105 18.03 -6.77 -2.24
C ILE A 105 17.12 -7.65 -3.07
N TRP A 106 16.80 -8.86 -2.59
CA TRP A 106 15.84 -9.73 -3.27
C TRP A 106 14.47 -9.09 -3.38
N THR A 107 14.00 -8.40 -2.34
CA THR A 107 12.70 -7.72 -2.35
C THR A 107 12.65 -6.62 -3.41
N VAL A 108 13.64 -5.73 -3.45
CA VAL A 108 13.68 -4.62 -4.44
C VAL A 108 13.79 -5.15 -5.86
N VAL A 109 14.64 -6.16 -6.07
CA VAL A 109 14.83 -6.81 -7.37
C VAL A 109 13.53 -7.50 -7.82
N SER A 110 12.85 -8.23 -6.93
CA SER A 110 11.57 -8.87 -7.22
C SER A 110 10.49 -7.84 -7.58
N LEU A 111 10.34 -6.76 -6.80
CA LEU A 111 9.34 -5.71 -7.06
C LEU A 111 9.53 -5.07 -8.45
N ARG A 112 10.78 -4.88 -8.88
CA ARG A 112 11.09 -4.39 -10.23
C ARG A 112 10.77 -5.41 -11.33
N PHE A 113 10.85 -6.70 -11.04
CA PHE A 113 10.52 -7.75 -12.00
C PHE A 113 9.03 -8.05 -12.13
N VAL A 114 8.22 -7.83 -11.09
CA VAL A 114 6.76 -8.00 -11.12
C VAL A 114 6.11 -7.39 -12.38
N PRO A 115 6.32 -6.10 -12.74
CA PRO A 115 5.67 -5.50 -13.92
C PRO A 115 6.14 -6.10 -15.25
N THR A 116 7.33 -6.71 -15.28
CA THR A 116 7.83 -7.36 -16.50
C THR A 116 7.33 -8.80 -16.59
N MET A 117 7.33 -9.54 -15.47
CA MET A 117 6.72 -10.87 -15.38
C MET A 117 5.23 -10.84 -15.70
N ALA A 118 4.51 -9.79 -15.27
CA ALA A 118 3.10 -9.61 -15.62
C ALA A 118 2.89 -9.51 -17.14
N ARG A 119 3.76 -8.75 -17.84
CA ARG A 119 3.70 -8.63 -19.31
C ARG A 119 4.05 -9.95 -20.00
N ASP A 120 5.08 -10.64 -19.53
CA ASP A 120 5.47 -11.96 -20.06
C ASP A 120 4.32 -12.97 -19.88
N LEU A 121 3.69 -12.96 -18.70
CA LEU A 121 2.54 -13.81 -18.40
C LEU A 121 1.32 -13.46 -19.28
N SER A 122 1.05 -12.18 -19.53
CA SER A 122 -0.02 -11.77 -20.45
C SER A 122 0.19 -12.32 -21.86
N MET A 123 1.42 -12.26 -22.40
CA MET A 123 1.73 -12.85 -23.71
C MET A 123 1.50 -14.37 -23.72
N VAL A 124 1.86 -15.07 -22.63
CA VAL A 124 1.59 -16.51 -22.50
C VAL A 124 0.08 -16.78 -22.44
N ILE A 125 -0.67 -16.01 -21.65
CA ILE A 125 -2.14 -16.12 -21.55
C ILE A 125 -2.78 -15.95 -22.94
N ASP A 126 -2.37 -14.92 -23.69
CA ASP A 126 -2.92 -14.65 -25.03
C ASP A 126 -2.60 -15.77 -26.03
N ALA A 127 -1.38 -16.33 -25.96
CA ALA A 127 -0.97 -17.46 -26.78
C ALA A 127 -1.74 -18.75 -26.45
N GLN A 128 -1.99 -19.02 -25.17
CA GLN A 128 -2.76 -20.20 -24.76
C GLN A 128 -4.26 -20.02 -25.05
N SER A 129 -4.80 -18.81 -24.88
CA SER A 129 -6.16 -18.46 -25.28
C SER A 129 -6.40 -18.74 -26.77
N SER A 130 -5.43 -18.39 -27.62
CA SER A 130 -5.46 -18.71 -29.06
C SER A 130 -5.42 -20.23 -29.35
N ARG A 131 -4.92 -21.05 -28.41
CA ARG A 131 -4.92 -22.52 -28.51
C ARG A 131 -6.17 -23.17 -27.91
N GLY A 132 -7.16 -22.36 -27.53
CA GLY A 132 -8.44 -22.83 -26.99
C GLY A 132 -8.49 -22.94 -25.47
N MET A 133 -7.45 -22.52 -24.74
CA MET A 133 -7.47 -22.51 -23.27
C MET A 133 -8.56 -21.56 -22.76
N GLY A 134 -9.57 -22.09 -22.07
CA GLY A 134 -10.66 -21.30 -21.49
C GLY A 134 -11.89 -21.16 -22.40
N ALA A 135 -11.90 -21.79 -23.57
CA ALA A 135 -13.09 -21.84 -24.43
C ALA A 135 -14.23 -22.68 -23.82
N GLY A 136 -13.89 -23.69 -22.99
CA GLY A 136 -14.86 -24.53 -22.28
C GLY A 136 -15.32 -24.01 -20.91
N GLY A 137 -15.01 -22.75 -20.57
CA GLY A 137 -15.34 -22.16 -19.26
C GLY A 137 -14.31 -22.44 -18.16
N LEU A 138 -14.72 -22.25 -16.90
CA LEU A 138 -13.80 -22.22 -15.74
C LEU A 138 -13.06 -23.56 -15.53
N ILE A 139 -13.72 -24.70 -15.74
CA ILE A 139 -13.15 -26.04 -15.51
C ILE A 139 -12.03 -26.33 -16.52
N ASP A 140 -12.25 -25.96 -17.78
CA ASP A 140 -11.27 -26.08 -18.85
C ASP A 140 -10.07 -25.16 -18.63
N TRP A 141 -10.35 -23.92 -18.19
CA TRP A 141 -9.30 -22.96 -17.81
C TRP A 141 -8.40 -23.51 -16.69
N ILE A 142 -8.98 -24.10 -15.63
CA ILE A 142 -8.22 -24.70 -14.53
C ILE A 142 -7.37 -25.88 -15.03
N ARG A 143 -7.91 -26.73 -15.90
CA ARG A 143 -7.15 -27.86 -16.50
C ARG A 143 -6.01 -27.40 -17.40
N GLY A 144 -6.14 -26.21 -18.01
CA GLY A 144 -5.10 -25.59 -18.85
C GLY A 144 -3.98 -24.90 -18.06
N LEU A 145 -4.13 -24.66 -16.76
CA LEU A 145 -3.13 -23.97 -15.92
C LEU A 145 -1.70 -24.56 -16.01
N PRO A 146 -1.48 -25.90 -16.06
CA PRO A 146 -0.13 -26.46 -16.21
C PRO A 146 0.59 -25.98 -17.47
N SER A 147 -0.15 -25.77 -18.57
CA SER A 147 0.38 -25.23 -19.84
C SER A 147 0.81 -23.76 -19.72
N LEU A 148 0.25 -23.04 -18.76
CA LEU A 148 0.56 -21.63 -18.48
C LEU A 148 1.73 -21.50 -17.49
N VAL A 149 1.75 -22.34 -16.45
CA VAL A 149 2.75 -22.32 -15.39
C VAL A 149 4.13 -22.73 -15.91
N THR A 150 4.20 -23.75 -16.76
CA THR A 150 5.46 -24.27 -17.31
C THR A 150 6.29 -23.17 -18.02
N PRO A 151 5.77 -22.45 -19.03
CA PRO A 151 6.52 -21.38 -19.68
C PRO A 151 6.80 -20.20 -18.74
N ALA A 152 5.88 -19.84 -17.84
CA ALA A 152 6.10 -18.76 -16.88
C ALA A 152 7.29 -19.05 -15.95
N ILE A 153 7.40 -20.30 -15.46
CA ILE A 153 8.54 -20.73 -14.64
C ILE A 153 9.84 -20.65 -15.44
N VAL A 154 9.86 -21.17 -16.66
CA VAL A 154 11.08 -21.15 -17.50
C VAL A 154 11.55 -19.72 -17.77
N ILE A 155 10.65 -18.81 -18.12
CA ILE A 155 10.96 -17.40 -18.34
C ILE A 155 11.53 -16.75 -17.06
N SER A 156 10.94 -17.04 -15.90
CA SER A 156 11.42 -16.51 -14.62
C SER A 156 12.81 -17.04 -14.24
N LEU A 157 13.11 -18.31 -14.52
CA LEU A 157 14.41 -18.92 -14.24
C LEU A 157 15.53 -18.34 -15.11
N ILE A 158 15.26 -18.16 -16.40
CA ILE A 158 16.23 -17.55 -17.34
C ILE A 158 16.54 -16.13 -16.90
N ARG A 159 15.52 -15.32 -16.63
CA ARG A 159 15.69 -13.94 -16.18
C ARG A 159 16.44 -13.86 -14.85
N GLY A 160 16.13 -14.74 -13.89
CA GLY A 160 16.86 -14.81 -12.62
C GLY A 160 18.35 -15.10 -12.82
N ARG A 161 18.67 -16.02 -13.73
CA ARG A 161 20.06 -16.34 -14.09
C ARG A 161 20.79 -15.16 -14.73
N GLU A 162 20.16 -14.48 -15.69
CA GLU A 162 20.74 -13.28 -16.34
C GLU A 162 21.04 -12.18 -15.31
N VAL A 163 20.19 -12.02 -14.31
CA VAL A 163 20.37 -11.04 -13.24
C VAL A 163 21.50 -11.43 -12.32
N ALA A 164 21.60 -12.70 -11.94
CA ALA A 164 22.70 -13.20 -11.13
C ALA A 164 24.04 -13.01 -11.85
N GLU A 165 24.12 -13.37 -13.13
CA GLU A 165 25.31 -13.19 -13.97
C GLU A 165 25.68 -11.70 -14.12
N ALA A 166 24.69 -10.82 -14.33
CA ALA A 166 24.92 -9.38 -14.39
C ALA A 166 25.41 -8.80 -13.05
N MET A 167 24.91 -9.31 -11.93
CA MET A 167 25.37 -8.91 -10.59
C MET A 167 26.81 -9.36 -10.34
N GLU A 168 27.19 -10.57 -10.77
CA GLU A 168 28.55 -11.10 -10.67
C GLU A 168 29.55 -10.26 -11.50
N ILE A 169 29.21 -9.93 -12.75
CA ILE A 169 30.04 -9.09 -13.63
C ILE A 169 30.25 -7.70 -13.04
N ARG A 170 29.23 -7.13 -12.38
CA ARG A 170 29.31 -5.82 -11.70
C ARG A 170 30.08 -5.88 -10.38
N GLY A 171 30.60 -7.05 -10.00
CA GLY A 171 31.36 -7.22 -8.76
C GLY A 171 30.49 -7.07 -7.51
N TYR A 172 29.20 -7.44 -7.59
CA TYR A 172 28.32 -7.45 -6.43
C TYR A 172 28.92 -8.33 -5.32
N ARG A 173 29.03 -7.76 -4.11
CA ARG A 173 29.48 -8.47 -2.92
C ARG A 173 28.38 -8.39 -1.87
N PRO A 174 27.88 -9.53 -1.36
CA PRO A 174 26.90 -9.52 -0.28
C PRO A 174 27.51 -8.84 0.97
N GLY A 175 26.77 -7.91 1.59
CA GLY A 175 27.16 -7.25 2.84
C GLY A 175 27.77 -5.84 2.68
N ARG A 176 27.47 -5.11 1.61
CA ARG A 176 27.96 -3.74 1.38
C ARG A 176 26.79 -2.77 1.34
N GLN A 177 26.66 -1.97 2.41
CA GLN A 177 25.60 -0.97 2.57
C GLN A 177 25.51 -0.02 1.37
N PRO A 178 24.33 0.14 0.73
CA PRO A 178 24.07 1.28 -0.12
C PRO A 178 24.02 2.54 0.74
N SER A 179 24.82 3.55 0.37
CA SER A 179 24.82 4.87 1.00
C SER A 179 23.89 5.82 0.24
N GLY A 180 22.90 6.39 0.93
CA GLY A 180 22.07 7.53 0.48
C GLY A 180 20.62 7.12 0.18
N GLN A 181 19.57 7.87 0.50
CA GLN A 181 19.42 9.31 0.78
C GLN A 181 18.59 9.46 2.07
N ARG A 182 19.25 9.87 3.17
CA ARG A 182 18.90 9.46 4.54
C ARG A 182 18.06 10.42 5.38
N TRP A 183 17.64 11.61 4.91
CA TRP A 183 17.20 12.63 5.88
C TRP A 183 15.96 13.45 5.52
N GLN A 184 15.63 13.65 4.24
CA GLN A 184 14.56 14.61 3.88
C GLN A 184 13.14 14.08 4.15
N CYS A 185 12.85 12.81 3.86
CA CYS A 185 11.53 12.21 4.16
C CYS A 185 11.34 11.97 5.66
N ILE A 186 12.39 11.57 6.37
CA ILE A 186 12.35 11.34 7.83
C ILE A 186 12.12 12.66 8.57
N ILE A 187 12.81 13.75 8.19
CA ILE A 187 12.62 15.06 8.81
C ILE A 187 11.20 15.60 8.54
N ALA A 188 10.67 15.43 7.33
CA ALA A 188 9.30 15.87 7.00
C ALA A 188 8.23 15.08 7.77
N ILE A 189 8.39 13.76 7.88
CA ILE A 189 7.47 12.90 8.63
C ILE A 189 7.57 13.22 10.13
N PHE A 190 8.79 13.38 10.67
CA PHE A 190 9.03 13.69 12.09
C PHE A 190 8.54 15.10 12.49
N LEU A 191 8.68 16.11 11.61
CA LEU A 191 8.11 17.45 11.81
C LEU A 191 6.58 17.42 11.79
N ALA A 192 5.96 16.60 10.93
CA ALA A 192 4.50 16.41 10.92
C ALA A 192 4.01 15.67 12.18
N VAL A 193 4.77 14.69 12.68
CA VAL A 193 4.51 14.00 13.97
C VAL A 193 4.57 14.99 15.14
N LEU A 194 5.56 15.87 15.15
CA LEU A 194 5.75 16.84 16.22
C LEU A 194 4.67 17.94 16.18
N LEU A 195 4.29 18.43 14.99
CA LEU A 195 3.19 19.38 14.83
C LEU A 195 1.84 18.81 15.27
N THR A 196 1.49 17.61 14.83
CA THR A 196 0.21 16.97 15.21
C THR A 196 0.14 16.66 16.71
N THR A 197 1.22 16.13 17.30
CA THR A 197 1.28 15.88 18.75
C THR A 197 1.28 17.17 19.58
N THR A 198 1.92 18.26 19.13
CA THR A 198 1.89 19.56 19.82
C THR A 198 0.52 20.25 19.77
N ILE A 199 -0.23 20.11 18.66
CA ILE A 199 -1.57 20.70 18.52
C ILE A 199 -2.59 19.96 19.41
N ILE A 200 -2.35 18.68 19.73
CA ILE A 200 -3.26 17.84 20.51
C ILE A 200 -2.88 17.79 22.01
N LEU A 201 -1.60 17.93 22.35
CA LEU A 201 -1.13 18.02 23.74
C LEU A 201 -1.13 19.47 24.27
N ALA A 202 -1.39 20.47 23.43
CA ALA A 202 -1.72 21.80 23.93
C ALA A 202 -2.95 21.65 24.83
N PRO A 203 -2.78 21.74 26.16
CA PRO A 203 -3.91 21.66 27.05
C PRO A 203 -4.76 22.87 26.72
N SER A 204 -6.00 22.61 26.32
CA SER A 204 -7.06 23.61 26.32
C SER A 204 -7.03 24.35 27.66
N ILE A 205 -6.50 25.56 27.66
CA ILE A 205 -7.09 26.65 28.45
C ILE A 205 -8.41 26.99 27.75
#